data_AF-A0A7J7UJY5-F1
#
_entry.id   AF-A0A7J7UJY5-F1
#
_cell.length_a   1.000
_cell.length_b   1.000
_cell.length_c   1.000
_cell.angle_alpha   90.00
_cell.angle_beta   90.00
_cell.angle_gamma   90.00
#
_symmetry.space_group_name_H-M   'P 1'
#
loop_
_entity.id
_entity.type
_entity.pdbx_description
1 polymer ?
#
loop_
_entity_poly.entity_id
_entity_poly.type
_entity_poly.pdbx_seq_one_letter_code
_entity_poly.pdbx_strand_id
1 'polypeptide(L)'
;MVRRPVADQLTVGSAEPGRAGTCGLRTGCLQGSQKPQEAGWCGGGVRGCRLPCAPLPEHLGTPFAQFLLSIVEDGLPLDTTEQLPDLCMNLLLALNLHLPAPDQNVIMAALSKHTNVKIFSEKLLLLLNRGDDPVRIFKHEPQPPHSILKFLQDVFASPTTAAIFYHTDMMVLIDITVRHIADLSPGDKLRMEYLSLMHAVVRSTPYLQHRHRLPDLQATLRRILTEEDPSPQCQMDRMIVREMCKEFPELGEAPS
;
A
#
# COMPACT_ATOMS: atom_id res chain seq x y z
N MET A 1 19.91 -18.27 -88.20
CA MET A 1 18.49 -17.89 -88.01
C MET A 1 18.33 -17.55 -86.52
N VAL A 2 18.44 -16.30 -86.05
CA VAL A 2 17.55 -15.12 -86.22
C VAL A 2 16.12 -15.49 -85.76
N ARG A 3 15.58 -15.04 -84.62
CA ARG A 3 15.29 -13.65 -84.19
C ARG A 3 15.15 -13.49 -82.65
N ARG A 4 15.56 -12.31 -82.12
CA ARG A 4 15.00 -11.61 -80.92
C ARG A 4 13.88 -10.63 -81.39
N PRO A 5 13.30 -9.67 -80.61
CA PRO A 5 13.08 -9.45 -79.15
C PRO A 5 11.57 -9.12 -78.87
N VAL A 6 11.10 -8.62 -77.70
CA VAL A 6 11.00 -7.20 -77.27
C VAL A 6 10.78 -7.12 -75.74
N ALA A 7 11.35 -6.10 -75.11
CA ALA A 7 11.33 -5.74 -73.70
C ALA A 7 10.66 -4.35 -73.47
N ASP A 8 10.69 -3.90 -72.20
CA ASP A 8 10.49 -2.54 -71.62
C ASP A 8 9.23 -2.42 -70.72
N GLN A 9 9.31 -2.22 -69.40
CA GLN A 9 9.88 -1.17 -68.52
C GLN A 9 9.16 0.20 -68.56
N LEU A 10 9.16 0.86 -67.37
CA LEU A 10 8.88 2.29 -67.04
C LEU A 10 7.44 2.63 -66.57
N THR A 11 7.17 3.56 -65.66
CA THR A 11 7.74 4.09 -64.38
C THR A 11 6.72 5.13 -63.87
N VAL A 12 6.64 5.32 -62.54
CA VAL A 12 6.39 6.57 -61.77
C VAL A 12 5.14 7.44 -62.07
N GLY A 13 4.39 7.79 -61.01
CA GLY A 13 3.46 8.94 -61.02
C GLY A 13 2.69 9.18 -59.72
N SER A 14 3.02 10.28 -59.03
CA SER A 14 2.52 10.80 -57.76
C SER A 14 1.04 11.23 -57.73
N ALA A 15 0.41 11.26 -56.52
CA ALA A 15 -0.37 12.39 -55.95
C ALA A 15 -1.37 11.95 -54.84
N GLU A 16 -1.20 12.46 -53.62
CA GLU A 16 -2.29 12.76 -52.65
C GLU A 16 -3.03 14.07 -53.07
N PRO A 17 -4.02 14.65 -52.33
CA PRO A 17 -4.86 14.21 -51.19
C PRO A 17 -6.37 14.52 -51.39
N GLY A 18 -7.27 14.11 -50.47
CA GLY A 18 -8.58 14.77 -50.40
C GLY A 18 -9.69 14.19 -49.50
N ARG A 19 -9.96 14.93 -48.43
CA ARG A 19 -11.28 15.27 -47.82
C ARG A 19 -11.92 14.38 -46.74
N ALA A 20 -11.81 14.94 -45.54
CA ALA A 20 -12.74 14.99 -44.42
C ALA A 20 -14.24 14.80 -44.75
N GLY A 21 -14.88 13.91 -43.99
CA GLY A 21 -16.33 13.85 -43.78
C GLY A 21 -16.67 14.41 -42.40
N THR A 22 -17.32 15.57 -42.38
CA THR A 22 -17.95 16.18 -41.22
C THR A 22 -19.30 15.50 -40.95
N CYS A 23 -19.57 15.12 -39.71
CA CYS A 23 -20.92 14.82 -39.24
C CYS A 23 -21.28 15.84 -38.16
N GLY A 24 -22.13 16.80 -38.52
CA GLY A 24 -22.71 17.76 -37.60
C GLY A 24 -24.16 17.39 -37.34
N LEU A 25 -24.55 17.35 -36.07
CA LEU A 25 -25.93 17.58 -35.64
C LEU A 25 -25.91 18.45 -34.37
N ARG A 26 -26.54 19.62 -34.51
CA ARG A 26 -26.82 20.59 -33.45
C ARG A 26 -27.98 20.08 -32.59
N THR A 27 -27.99 20.39 -31.30
CA THR A 27 -28.90 21.38 -30.67
C THR A 27 -28.71 21.41 -29.14
N GLY A 28 -28.86 22.60 -28.55
CA GLY A 28 -29.33 22.74 -27.16
C GLY A 28 -28.36 23.33 -26.13
N CYS A 29 -28.18 24.66 -26.14
CA CYS A 29 -27.68 25.39 -24.97
C CYS A 29 -28.74 25.39 -23.86
N LEU A 30 -28.39 24.88 -22.69
CA LEU A 30 -28.98 25.29 -21.41
C LEU A 30 -27.83 25.62 -20.46
N GLN A 31 -27.66 26.90 -20.20
CA GLN A 31 -26.82 27.42 -19.12
C GLN A 31 -27.55 27.19 -17.80
N GLY A 32 -26.91 26.44 -16.91
CA GLY A 32 -27.31 26.24 -15.51
C GLY A 32 -26.05 25.90 -14.72
N SER A 33 -25.40 26.94 -14.20
CA SER A 33 -24.16 26.89 -13.45
C SER A 33 -24.30 26.13 -12.13
N GLN A 34 -23.54 25.06 -11.98
CA GLN A 34 -22.91 24.65 -10.73
C GLN A 34 -21.69 23.79 -11.11
N LYS A 35 -20.49 24.38 -11.03
CA LYS A 35 -19.25 23.61 -11.12
C LYS A 35 -19.20 22.65 -9.93
N PRO A 36 -19.03 21.34 -10.12
CA PRO A 36 -18.61 20.48 -9.02
C PRO A 36 -17.24 20.97 -8.55
N GLN A 37 -17.05 21.11 -7.23
CA GLN A 37 -15.73 21.28 -6.65
C GLN A 37 -14.83 20.16 -7.17
N GLU A 38 -13.74 20.53 -7.84
CA GLU A 38 -12.73 19.58 -8.29
C GLU A 38 -12.22 18.81 -7.08
N ALA A 39 -12.45 17.49 -7.07
CA ALA A 39 -11.86 16.59 -6.10
C ALA A 39 -10.34 16.72 -6.21
N GLY A 40 -9.73 17.31 -5.18
CA GLY A 40 -8.29 17.45 -5.08
C GLY A 40 -7.63 16.08 -5.06
N TRP A 41 -6.67 15.89 -5.96
CA TRP A 41 -5.83 14.69 -5.97
C TRP A 41 -4.75 14.85 -4.89
N CYS A 42 -4.81 14.10 -3.80
CA CYS A 42 -3.72 14.10 -2.82
C CYS A 42 -2.67 13.05 -3.19
N GLY A 43 -1.41 13.49 -3.30
CA GLY A 43 -0.27 12.62 -3.54
C GLY A 43 1.01 13.25 -3.02
N GLY A 44 1.63 12.59 -2.04
CA GLY A 44 2.96 12.86 -1.53
C GLY A 44 3.53 11.57 -0.98
N GLY A 45 3.87 10.64 -1.87
CA GLY A 45 4.37 9.30 -1.51
C GLY A 45 4.10 8.31 -2.64
N VAL A 46 5.15 7.65 -3.12
CA VAL A 46 5.23 6.76 -4.28
C VAL A 46 4.06 5.76 -4.35
N ARG A 47 2.93 6.06 -5.01
CA ARG A 47 1.87 5.06 -5.31
C ARG A 47 1.12 5.36 -6.61
N GLY A 48 1.03 4.35 -7.47
CA GLY A 48 0.33 4.32 -8.76
C GLY A 48 -1.18 4.04 -8.68
N CYS A 49 -1.78 4.10 -7.50
CA CYS A 49 -3.24 3.97 -7.31
C CYS A 49 -3.75 5.22 -6.60
N ARG A 50 -4.34 6.15 -7.36
CA ARG A 50 -5.00 7.33 -6.81
C ARG A 50 -6.42 6.95 -6.43
N LEU A 51 -6.63 6.58 -5.17
CA LEU A 51 -7.99 6.55 -4.61
C LEU A 51 -8.51 8.00 -4.54
N PRO A 52 -9.79 8.26 -4.89
CA PRO A 52 -10.37 9.58 -4.71
C PRO A 52 -10.21 9.98 -3.25
N CYS A 53 -9.49 11.07 -2.99
CA CYS A 53 -9.33 11.67 -1.67
C CYS A 53 -10.60 12.47 -1.36
N ALA A 54 -11.73 11.79 -1.28
CA ALA A 54 -12.93 12.39 -0.74
C ALA A 54 -12.75 12.48 0.78
N PRO A 55 -12.97 13.66 1.41
CA PRO A 55 -13.03 13.73 2.86
C PRO A 55 -14.08 12.73 3.35
N LEU A 56 -13.75 11.98 4.40
CA LEU A 56 -14.72 11.10 5.04
C LEU A 56 -15.95 11.93 5.43
N PRO A 57 -17.17 11.44 5.20
CA PRO A 57 -18.38 12.05 5.74
C PRO A 57 -18.20 12.33 7.23
N GLU A 58 -18.80 13.42 7.74
CA GLU A 58 -18.63 13.85 9.14
C GLU A 58 -18.94 12.74 10.16
N HIS A 59 -19.86 11.82 9.81
CA HIS A 59 -20.25 10.69 10.63
C HIS A 59 -19.23 9.54 10.67
N LEU A 60 -18.23 9.51 9.77
CA LEU A 60 -17.18 8.48 9.70
C LEU A 60 -15.84 8.96 10.28
N GLY A 61 -15.88 9.91 11.22
CA GLY A 61 -14.69 10.46 11.88
C GLY A 61 -14.13 9.60 13.02
N THR A 62 -13.25 10.21 13.83
CA THR A 62 -12.61 9.55 15.00
C THR A 62 -13.60 8.89 15.97
N PRO A 63 -14.76 9.50 16.34
CA PRO A 63 -15.72 8.84 17.24
C PRO A 63 -16.29 7.53 16.67
N PHE A 64 -16.46 7.45 15.35
CA PHE A 64 -16.91 6.23 14.69
C PHE A 64 -15.82 5.16 14.70
N ALA A 65 -14.57 5.53 14.43
CA ALA A 65 -13.45 4.60 14.55
C ALA A 65 -13.30 4.05 15.99
N GLN A 66 -13.50 4.90 17.00
CA GLN A 66 -13.51 4.49 18.41
C GLN A 66 -14.66 3.51 18.72
N PHE A 67 -15.85 3.77 18.17
CA PHE A 67 -16.97 2.84 18.27
C PHE A 67 -16.64 1.46 17.67
N LEU A 68 -16.05 1.43 16.47
CA LEU A 68 -15.63 0.17 15.85
C LEU A 68 -14.56 -0.55 16.69
N LEU A 69 -13.57 0.17 17.20
CA LEU A 69 -12.53 -0.39 18.07
C LEU A 69 -13.16 -0.99 19.36
N SER A 70 -14.14 -0.31 19.97
CA SER A 70 -14.83 -0.84 21.15
C SER A 70 -15.57 -2.15 20.85
N ILE A 71 -16.16 -2.30 19.66
CA ILE A 71 -16.80 -3.57 19.27
C ILE A 71 -15.76 -4.68 19.07
N VAL A 72 -14.59 -4.35 18.51
CA VAL A 72 -13.51 -5.33 18.35
C VAL A 72 -12.99 -5.84 19.70
N GLU A 73 -12.89 -4.94 20.68
CA GLU A 73 -12.35 -5.27 22.00
C GLU A 73 -13.36 -5.88 22.96
N ASP A 74 -14.56 -5.31 23.05
CA ASP A 74 -15.54 -5.69 24.06
C ASP A 74 -16.62 -6.62 23.51
N GLY A 75 -16.74 -6.71 22.17
CA GLY A 75 -17.83 -7.40 21.51
C GLY A 75 -19.19 -6.75 21.77
N LEU A 76 -20.26 -7.43 21.37
CA LEU A 76 -21.62 -7.08 21.77
C LEU A 76 -22.30 -8.31 22.39
N PRO A 77 -23.06 -8.17 23.49
CA PRO A 77 -23.75 -9.30 24.11
C PRO A 77 -24.74 -10.03 23.19
N LEU A 78 -25.24 -9.33 22.16
CA LEU A 78 -26.17 -9.86 21.17
C LEU A 78 -25.46 -10.60 20.02
N ASP A 79 -24.15 -10.44 19.86
CA ASP A 79 -23.37 -11.10 18.82
C ASP A 79 -22.94 -12.50 19.26
N THR A 80 -23.88 -13.43 19.28
CA THR A 80 -23.63 -14.82 19.74
C THR A 80 -22.73 -15.62 18.80
N THR A 81 -22.49 -15.14 17.58
CA THR A 81 -21.63 -15.80 16.58
C THR A 81 -20.21 -15.24 16.54
N GLU A 82 -19.92 -14.18 17.31
CA GLU A 82 -18.62 -13.49 17.37
C GLU A 82 -18.07 -13.05 15.99
N GLN A 83 -18.96 -12.80 15.03
CA GLN A 83 -18.58 -12.41 13.67
C GLN A 83 -18.38 -10.90 13.54
N LEU A 84 -19.05 -10.12 14.39
CA LEU A 84 -19.03 -8.66 14.27
C LEU A 84 -17.64 -8.05 14.51
N PRO A 85 -16.82 -8.51 15.47
CA PRO A 85 -15.45 -8.03 15.63
C PRO A 85 -14.62 -8.13 14.34
N ASP A 86 -14.71 -9.24 13.61
CA ASP A 86 -13.96 -9.44 12.37
C ASP A 86 -14.47 -8.53 11.24
N LEU A 87 -15.79 -8.28 11.17
CA LEU A 87 -16.36 -7.31 10.23
C LEU A 87 -15.93 -5.88 10.55
N CYS A 88 -15.89 -5.50 11.84
CA CYS A 88 -15.40 -4.21 12.29
C CYS A 88 -13.90 -4.02 11.99
N MET A 89 -13.08 -5.07 12.15
CA MET A 89 -11.69 -5.09 11.72
C MET A 89 -11.57 -4.79 10.23
N ASN A 90 -12.31 -5.51 9.39
CA ASN A 90 -12.27 -5.33 7.93
C ASN A 90 -12.73 -3.92 7.52
N LEU A 91 -13.73 -3.37 8.21
CA LEU A 91 -14.21 -2.01 7.97
C LEU A 91 -13.15 -0.97 8.35
N LEU A 92 -12.46 -1.12 9.49
CA LEU A 92 -11.36 -0.23 9.88
C LEU A 92 -10.23 -0.25 8.85
N LEU A 93 -9.83 -1.44 8.39
CA LEU A 93 -8.81 -1.61 7.34
C LEU A 93 -9.24 -0.93 6.03
N ALA A 94 -10.50 -1.12 5.62
CA ALA A 94 -11.04 -0.53 4.40
C ALA A 94 -11.12 1.00 4.46
N LEU A 95 -11.61 1.56 5.56
CA LEU A 95 -11.65 3.01 5.78
C LEU A 95 -10.24 3.61 5.76
N ASN A 96 -9.28 2.91 6.35
CA ASN A 96 -7.90 3.36 6.40
C ASN A 96 -7.26 3.47 5.00
N LEU A 97 -7.62 2.61 4.05
CA LEU A 97 -7.06 2.66 2.68
C LEU A 97 -7.25 4.01 1.99
N HIS A 98 -8.34 4.72 2.30
CA HIS A 98 -8.67 6.01 1.69
C HIS A 98 -7.95 7.21 2.35
N LEU A 99 -7.27 7.01 3.48
CA LEU A 99 -6.61 8.07 4.24
C LEU A 99 -5.13 8.19 3.82
N PRO A 100 -4.71 9.26 3.13
CA PRO A 100 -3.40 9.31 2.51
C PRO A 100 -2.26 9.66 3.47
N ALA A 101 -2.55 10.34 4.59
CA ALA A 101 -1.56 10.86 5.52
C ALA A 101 -1.84 10.39 6.95
N PRO A 102 -0.88 9.73 7.63
CA PRO A 102 -1.02 9.28 9.01
C PRO A 102 -1.39 10.41 10.00
N ASP A 103 -0.84 11.60 9.82
CA ASP A 103 -1.05 12.74 10.74
C ASP A 103 -2.49 13.29 10.71
N GLN A 104 -3.20 13.07 9.61
CA GLN A 104 -4.61 13.46 9.44
C GLN A 104 -5.54 12.24 9.48
N ASN A 105 -5.00 11.08 9.88
CA ASN A 105 -5.73 9.84 9.86
C ASN A 105 -6.62 9.75 11.10
N VAL A 106 -7.94 9.84 10.88
CA VAL A 106 -8.93 9.79 11.95
C VAL A 106 -8.91 8.49 12.75
N ILE A 107 -8.45 7.39 12.15
CA ILE A 107 -8.30 6.08 12.78
C ILE A 107 -7.04 6.06 13.65
N MET A 108 -5.92 6.60 13.17
CA MET A 108 -4.70 6.76 14.00
C MET A 108 -4.95 7.72 15.18
N ALA A 109 -5.75 8.77 14.96
CA ALA A 109 -6.23 9.65 16.02
C ALA A 109 -7.15 8.94 17.04
N ALA A 110 -7.86 7.89 16.64
CA ALA A 110 -8.64 7.05 17.55
C ALA A 110 -7.72 6.11 18.36
N LEU A 111 -6.78 5.44 17.68
CA LEU A 111 -5.81 4.53 18.31
C LEU A 111 -4.94 5.23 19.35
N SER A 112 -4.45 6.44 19.05
CA SER A 112 -3.65 7.22 19.99
C SER A 112 -4.37 7.63 21.29
N LYS A 113 -5.71 7.57 21.32
CA LYS A 113 -6.52 7.89 22.50
C LYS A 113 -6.96 6.67 23.29
N HIS A 114 -6.91 5.47 22.71
CA HIS A 114 -7.41 4.25 23.32
C HIS A 114 -6.33 3.55 24.13
N THR A 115 -6.63 3.25 25.39
CA THR A 115 -5.72 2.55 26.30
C THR A 115 -5.87 1.03 26.30
N ASN A 116 -6.89 0.49 25.63
CA ASN A 116 -7.14 -0.96 25.55
C ASN A 116 -7.51 -1.32 24.11
N VAL A 117 -6.53 -1.76 23.32
CA VAL A 117 -6.68 -2.22 21.93
C VAL A 117 -5.95 -3.57 21.72
N LYS A 118 -6.04 -4.44 22.72
CA LYS A 118 -5.28 -5.69 22.79
C LYS A 118 -5.81 -6.72 21.78
N ILE A 119 -7.12 -6.96 21.73
CA ILE A 119 -7.70 -7.94 20.81
C ILE A 119 -7.50 -7.47 19.36
N PHE A 120 -7.59 -6.16 19.13
CA PHE A 120 -7.34 -5.51 17.87
C PHE A 120 -5.90 -5.74 17.39
N SER A 121 -4.90 -5.49 18.25
CA SER A 121 -3.49 -5.71 17.89
C SER A 121 -3.18 -7.19 17.65
N GLU A 122 -3.71 -8.10 18.48
CA GLU A 122 -3.59 -9.55 18.30
C GLU A 122 -4.22 -10.01 16.97
N LYS A 123 -5.43 -9.53 16.65
CA LYS A 123 -6.10 -9.84 15.37
C LYS A 123 -5.32 -9.29 14.18
N LEU A 124 -4.72 -8.10 14.27
CA LEU A 124 -3.84 -7.57 13.22
C LEU A 124 -2.63 -8.49 12.98
N LEU A 125 -2.02 -9.03 14.03
CA LEU A 125 -0.91 -10.00 13.89
C LEU A 125 -1.36 -11.31 13.25
N LEU A 126 -2.53 -11.82 13.61
CA LEU A 126 -3.11 -13.02 12.99
C LEU A 126 -3.35 -12.81 11.49
N LEU A 127 -3.88 -11.64 11.12
CA LEU A 127 -4.10 -11.26 9.72
C LEU A 127 -2.77 -11.11 8.96
N LEU A 128 -1.79 -10.44 9.56
CA LEU A 128 -0.45 -10.30 8.97
C LEU A 128 0.21 -11.66 8.74
N ASN A 129 0.10 -12.58 9.71
CA ASN A 129 0.69 -13.92 9.59
C ASN A 129 0.03 -14.78 8.51
N ARG A 130 -1.28 -14.58 8.25
CA ARG A 130 -1.97 -15.26 7.14
C ARG A 130 -1.52 -14.75 5.78
N GLY A 131 -1.17 -13.46 5.69
CA GLY A 131 -0.71 -12.84 4.44
C GLY A 131 -1.81 -12.55 3.41
N ASP A 132 -3.07 -12.86 3.73
CA ASP A 132 -4.24 -12.55 2.91
C ASP A 132 -4.81 -11.16 3.26
N ASP A 133 -5.34 -10.46 2.26
CA ASP A 133 -6.01 -9.17 2.45
C ASP A 133 -7.54 -9.33 2.55
N PRO A 134 -8.15 -9.16 3.75
CA PRO A 134 -9.59 -9.36 3.94
C PRO A 134 -10.44 -8.26 3.31
N VAL A 135 -9.85 -7.10 2.98
CA VAL A 135 -10.55 -5.99 2.30
C VAL A 135 -10.61 -6.23 0.79
N ARG A 136 -9.73 -7.08 0.26
CA ARG A 136 -9.65 -7.40 -1.16
C ARG A 136 -10.72 -8.42 -1.56
N ILE A 137 -11.97 -7.99 -1.58
CA ILE A 137 -13.12 -8.82 -1.98
C ILE A 137 -13.27 -8.88 -3.51
N PHE A 138 -13.00 -7.77 -4.19
CA PHE A 138 -13.17 -7.64 -5.64
C PHE A 138 -11.82 -7.62 -6.39
N LYS A 139 -11.83 -8.09 -7.64
CA LYS A 139 -10.66 -8.14 -8.53
C LYS A 139 -10.61 -6.96 -9.51
N HIS A 140 -10.99 -5.76 -9.04
CA HIS A 140 -10.97 -4.56 -9.86
C HIS A 140 -9.53 -4.05 -10.05
N GLU A 141 -9.30 -3.43 -11.21
CA GLU A 141 -8.05 -2.74 -11.53
C GLU A 141 -8.30 -1.22 -11.60
N PRO A 142 -7.37 -0.38 -11.11
CA PRO A 142 -6.11 -0.76 -10.47
C PRO A 142 -6.31 -1.26 -9.03
N GLN A 143 -5.52 -2.27 -8.63
CA GLN A 143 -5.61 -2.83 -7.28
C GLN A 143 -5.11 -1.85 -6.21
N PRO A 144 -5.85 -1.64 -5.10
CA PRO A 144 -5.36 -0.84 -3.98
C PRO A 144 -4.16 -1.53 -3.29
N PRO A 145 -3.38 -0.78 -2.49
CA PRO A 145 -2.34 -1.37 -1.62
C PRO A 145 -2.91 -2.41 -0.66
N HIS A 146 -2.05 -3.29 -0.14
CA HIS A 146 -2.48 -4.29 0.82
C HIS A 146 -2.96 -3.63 2.12
N SER A 147 -4.22 -3.86 2.51
CA SER A 147 -4.87 -3.10 3.58
C SER A 147 -4.14 -3.23 4.93
N ILE A 148 -3.72 -4.44 5.30
CA ILE A 148 -3.01 -4.72 6.55
C ILE A 148 -1.63 -4.06 6.57
N LEU A 149 -0.82 -4.20 5.51
CA LEU A 149 0.51 -3.60 5.44
C LEU A 149 0.44 -2.07 5.44
N LYS A 150 -0.50 -1.49 4.68
CA LYS A 150 -0.77 -0.05 4.71
C LYS A 150 -1.18 0.40 6.12
N PHE A 151 -2.08 -0.33 6.78
CA PHE A 151 -2.52 -0.01 8.13
C PHE A 151 -1.37 -0.05 9.14
N LEU A 152 -0.55 -1.09 9.12
CA LEU A 152 0.60 -1.21 10.02
C LEU A 152 1.65 -0.12 9.75
N GLN A 153 1.90 0.23 8.48
CA GLN A 153 2.78 1.36 8.14
C GLN A 153 2.28 2.67 8.76
N ASP A 154 0.97 2.92 8.78
CA ASP A 154 0.40 4.10 9.44
C ASP A 154 0.51 4.00 10.97
N VAL A 155 0.29 2.81 11.55
CA VAL A 155 0.46 2.59 13.01
C VAL A 155 1.90 2.90 13.43
N PHE A 156 2.89 2.46 12.67
CA PHE A 156 4.31 2.71 12.93
C PHE A 156 4.81 4.06 12.37
N ALA A 157 3.93 4.92 11.87
CA ALA A 157 4.30 6.29 11.49
C ALA A 157 4.51 7.19 12.73
N SER A 158 3.99 6.82 13.89
CA SER A 158 4.15 7.54 15.16
C SER A 158 4.40 6.59 16.33
N PRO A 159 5.34 6.90 17.24
CA PRO A 159 5.54 6.11 18.46
C PRO A 159 4.27 5.98 19.32
N THR A 160 3.39 6.99 19.29
CA THR A 160 2.14 7.00 20.06
C THR A 160 1.19 5.90 19.60
N THR A 161 1.07 5.69 18.28
CA THR A 161 0.23 4.62 17.72
C THR A 161 0.96 3.28 17.72
N ALA A 162 2.28 3.26 17.58
CA ALA A 162 3.06 2.03 17.72
C ALA A 162 2.93 1.38 19.12
N ALA A 163 2.64 2.18 20.15
CA ALA A 163 2.47 1.73 21.53
C ALA A 163 1.26 0.79 21.75
N ILE A 164 0.40 0.57 20.75
CA ILE A 164 -0.68 -0.42 20.83
C ILE A 164 -0.16 -1.86 20.88
N PHE A 165 1.06 -2.09 20.39
CA PHE A 165 1.70 -3.40 20.43
C PHE A 165 2.52 -3.56 21.72
N TYR A 166 2.22 -4.62 22.47
CA TYR A 166 3.05 -4.99 23.62
C TYR A 166 4.40 -5.53 23.15
N HIS A 167 5.36 -5.64 24.07
CA HIS A 167 6.71 -6.11 23.74
C HIS A 167 6.70 -7.50 23.07
N THR A 168 5.90 -8.44 23.57
CA THR A 168 5.76 -9.77 22.97
C THR A 168 5.17 -9.72 21.57
N ASP A 169 4.13 -8.91 21.37
CA ASP A 169 3.47 -8.72 20.08
C ASP A 169 4.44 -8.12 19.05
N MET A 170 5.30 -7.19 19.49
CA MET A 170 6.35 -6.62 18.65
C MET A 170 7.35 -7.69 18.18
N MET A 171 7.75 -8.63 19.05
CA MET A 171 8.67 -9.70 18.63
C MET A 171 8.02 -10.57 17.55
N VAL A 172 6.74 -10.92 17.73
CA VAL A 172 5.96 -11.70 16.76
C VAL A 172 5.81 -10.94 15.44
N LEU A 173 5.50 -9.64 15.47
CA LEU A 173 5.42 -8.80 14.27
C LEU A 173 6.73 -8.78 13.49
N ILE A 174 7.86 -8.63 14.20
CA ILE A 174 9.19 -8.64 13.60
C ILE A 174 9.50 -10.01 13.01
N ASP A 175 9.20 -11.10 13.71
CA ASP A 175 9.39 -12.46 13.22
C ASP A 175 8.64 -12.70 11.90
N ILE A 176 7.37 -12.31 11.85
CA ILE A 176 6.53 -12.40 10.65
C ILE A 176 7.11 -11.53 9.53
N THR A 177 7.43 -10.27 9.82
CA THR A 177 7.93 -9.30 8.82
C THR A 177 9.25 -9.75 8.21
N VAL A 178 10.24 -10.12 9.04
CA VAL A 178 11.55 -10.59 8.58
C VAL A 178 11.40 -11.87 7.75
N ARG A 179 10.54 -12.81 8.19
CA ARG A 179 10.23 -14.04 7.44
C ARG A 179 9.66 -13.70 6.05
N HIS A 180 8.66 -12.82 5.96
CA HIS A 180 8.09 -12.44 4.67
C HIS A 180 9.09 -11.74 3.75
N ILE A 181 9.96 -10.85 4.26
CA ILE A 181 10.99 -10.21 3.43
C ILE A 181 11.97 -11.27 2.88
N ALA A 182 12.33 -12.27 3.68
CA ALA A 182 13.25 -13.33 3.29
C ALA A 182 12.63 -14.30 2.26
N ASP A 183 11.37 -14.70 2.46
CA ASP A 183 10.67 -15.72 1.66
C ASP A 183 10.15 -15.17 0.32
N LEU A 184 9.88 -13.87 0.22
CA LEU A 184 9.36 -13.26 -1.00
C LEU A 184 10.44 -13.16 -2.10
N SER A 185 10.08 -13.64 -3.29
CA SER A 185 10.92 -13.62 -4.48
C SER A 185 11.29 -12.20 -4.94
N PRO A 186 12.44 -12.02 -5.59
CA PRO A 186 12.74 -10.79 -6.30
C PRO A 186 11.63 -10.41 -7.28
N GLY A 187 11.17 -9.17 -7.22
CA GLY A 187 10.13 -8.64 -8.10
C GLY A 187 8.71 -8.76 -7.55
N ASP A 188 8.52 -9.39 -6.38
CA ASP A 188 7.22 -9.40 -5.72
C ASP A 188 6.86 -8.00 -5.21
N LYS A 189 5.63 -7.55 -5.51
CA LYS A 189 5.15 -6.23 -5.13
C LYS A 189 5.02 -6.06 -3.62
N LEU A 190 4.76 -7.13 -2.87
CA LEU A 190 4.58 -7.06 -1.43
C LEU A 190 5.91 -6.88 -0.68
N ARG A 191 7.04 -7.30 -1.27
CA ARG A 191 8.34 -7.22 -0.59
C ARG A 191 8.71 -5.79 -0.21
N MET A 192 8.40 -4.83 -1.08
CA MET A 192 8.59 -3.40 -0.80
C MET A 192 7.74 -2.91 0.39
N GLU A 193 6.52 -3.45 0.55
CA GLU A 193 5.60 -3.04 1.60
C GLU A 193 6.05 -3.58 2.96
N TYR A 194 6.57 -4.81 3.01
CA TYR A 194 7.21 -5.37 4.20
C TYR A 194 8.52 -4.65 4.56
N LEU A 195 9.35 -4.28 3.58
CA LEU A 195 10.54 -3.46 3.81
C LEU A 195 10.18 -2.11 4.41
N SER A 196 9.18 -1.44 3.84
CA SER A 196 8.67 -0.15 4.34
C SER A 196 8.08 -0.27 5.75
N LEU A 197 7.37 -1.37 6.02
CA LEU A 197 6.87 -1.68 7.37
C LEU A 197 8.03 -1.86 8.36
N MET A 198 9.04 -2.66 8.02
CA MET A 198 10.19 -2.86 8.89
C MET A 198 10.92 -1.54 9.15
N HIS A 199 11.08 -0.69 8.13
CA HIS A 199 11.67 0.64 8.29
C HIS A 199 10.88 1.52 9.27
N ALA A 200 9.55 1.54 9.16
CA ALA A 200 8.68 2.25 10.08
C ALA A 200 8.78 1.72 11.52
N VAL A 201 8.87 0.39 11.69
CA VAL A 201 9.09 -0.25 13.00
C VAL A 201 10.40 0.22 13.63
N VAL A 202 11.51 0.26 12.88
CA VAL A 202 12.80 0.74 13.40
C VAL A 202 12.74 2.22 13.81
N ARG A 203 12.03 3.06 13.04
CA ARG A 203 11.88 4.50 13.33
C ARG A 203 11.04 4.79 14.58
N SER A 204 9.97 4.03 14.82
CA SER A 204 8.95 4.37 15.82
C SER A 204 9.02 3.55 17.10
N THR A 205 9.95 2.60 17.19
CA THR A 205 10.10 1.70 18.35
C THR A 205 11.56 1.61 18.81
N PRO A 206 11.85 1.15 20.04
CA PRO A 206 13.23 0.95 20.51
C PRO A 206 13.89 -0.32 19.91
N TYR A 207 13.69 -0.59 18.62
CA TYR A 207 14.16 -1.81 17.95
C TYR A 207 15.65 -2.11 18.17
N LEU A 208 16.49 -1.07 18.04
CA LEU A 208 17.95 -1.20 18.17
C LEU A 208 18.43 -1.52 19.60
N GLN A 209 17.56 -1.43 20.61
CA GLN A 209 17.89 -1.83 21.98
C GLN A 209 17.79 -3.34 22.17
N HIS A 210 16.73 -3.97 21.67
CA HIS A 210 16.50 -5.41 21.84
C HIS A 210 17.01 -6.25 20.64
N ARG A 211 17.15 -5.64 19.45
CA ARG A 211 17.80 -6.23 18.26
C ARG A 211 17.23 -7.60 17.85
N HIS A 212 15.94 -7.80 18.07
CA HIS A 212 15.27 -9.07 17.77
C HIS A 212 15.35 -9.34 16.26
N ARG A 213 15.83 -10.54 15.89
CA ARG A 213 16.06 -10.97 14.49
C ARG A 213 17.01 -10.07 13.69
N LEU A 214 17.80 -9.22 14.34
CA LEU A 214 18.72 -8.30 13.64
C LEU A 214 19.71 -9.03 12.72
N PRO A 215 20.37 -10.15 13.11
CA PRO A 215 21.28 -10.86 12.20
C PRO A 215 20.58 -11.38 10.94
N ASP A 216 19.36 -11.90 11.07
CA ASP A 216 18.57 -12.40 9.95
C ASP A 216 18.13 -11.26 9.02
N LEU A 217 17.74 -10.12 9.59
CA LEU A 217 17.42 -8.92 8.85
C LEU A 217 18.65 -8.39 8.10
N GLN A 218 19.80 -8.24 8.76
CA GLN A 218 21.06 -7.80 8.15
C GLN A 218 21.50 -8.71 6.98
N ALA A 219 21.36 -10.03 7.13
CA ALA A 219 21.67 -10.98 6.06
C ALA A 219 20.70 -10.81 4.88
N THR A 220 19.40 -10.65 5.16
CA THR A 220 18.37 -10.47 4.13
C THR A 220 18.52 -9.14 3.38
N LEU A 221 18.78 -8.03 4.08
CA LEU A 221 18.99 -6.71 3.47
C LEU A 221 20.20 -6.72 2.54
N ARG A 222 21.31 -7.36 2.94
CA ARG A 222 22.48 -7.55 2.06
C ARG A 222 22.14 -8.34 0.82
N ARG A 223 21.46 -9.48 1.00
CA ARG A 223 21.05 -10.34 -0.11
C ARG A 223 20.29 -9.51 -1.15
N ILE A 224 19.33 -8.71 -0.70
CA ILE A 224 18.53 -7.82 -1.58
C ILE A 224 19.42 -6.78 -2.29
N LEU A 225 20.40 -6.18 -1.60
CA LEU A 225 21.33 -5.22 -2.22
C LEU A 225 22.19 -5.85 -3.33
N THR A 226 22.50 -7.15 -3.22
CA THR A 226 23.28 -7.91 -4.20
C THR A 226 22.46 -8.53 -5.32
N GLU A 227 21.13 -8.47 -5.28
CA GLU A 227 20.29 -8.98 -6.37
C GLU A 227 20.59 -8.23 -7.67
N GLU A 228 20.78 -8.96 -8.77
CA GLU A 228 21.10 -8.40 -10.09
C GLU A 228 19.86 -8.11 -10.95
N ASP A 229 18.67 -8.47 -10.48
CA ASP A 229 17.42 -8.32 -11.22
C ASP A 229 17.15 -6.84 -11.57
N PRO A 230 16.99 -6.48 -12.87
CA PRO A 230 16.84 -5.10 -13.30
C PRO A 230 15.40 -4.59 -13.21
N SER A 231 14.43 -5.40 -12.76
CA SER A 231 13.02 -5.00 -12.71
C SER A 231 12.82 -3.75 -11.84
N PRO A 232 11.84 -2.88 -12.19
CA PRO A 232 11.54 -1.68 -11.41
C PRO A 232 11.24 -1.98 -9.94
N GLN A 233 10.65 -3.14 -9.66
CA GLN A 233 10.29 -3.57 -8.32
C GLN A 233 11.55 -3.87 -7.48
N CYS A 234 12.50 -4.66 -8.01
CA CYS A 234 13.78 -4.91 -7.35
C CYS A 234 14.63 -3.62 -7.19
N GLN A 235 14.54 -2.69 -8.14
CA GLN A 235 15.17 -1.38 -7.99
C GLN A 235 14.60 -0.60 -6.80
N MET A 236 13.28 -0.64 -6.62
CA MET A 236 12.63 0.02 -5.48
C MET A 236 12.99 -0.64 -4.15
N ASP A 237 13.01 -1.98 -4.08
CA ASP A 237 13.45 -2.71 -2.89
C ASP A 237 14.86 -2.28 -2.48
N ARG A 238 15.80 -2.27 -3.43
CA ARG A 238 17.19 -1.81 -3.18
C ARG A 238 17.25 -0.34 -2.75
N MET A 239 16.37 0.51 -3.28
CA MET A 239 16.29 1.91 -2.88
C MET A 239 15.87 2.03 -1.40
N ILE A 240 14.82 1.32 -1.00
CA ILE A 240 14.34 1.31 0.39
C ILE A 240 15.42 0.76 1.33
N VAL A 241 16.06 -0.36 0.97
CA VAL A 241 17.14 -0.94 1.80
C VAL A 241 18.31 0.03 1.96
N ARG A 242 18.71 0.74 0.90
CA ARG A 242 19.76 1.77 1.01
C ARG A 242 19.36 2.91 1.92
N GLU A 243 18.09 3.33 1.88
CA GLU A 243 17.57 4.36 2.80
C GLU A 243 17.61 3.87 4.25
N MET A 244 17.13 2.65 4.51
CA MET A 244 17.17 2.03 5.83
C MET A 244 18.59 1.99 6.40
N CYS A 245 19.56 1.47 5.65
CA CYS A 245 20.95 1.37 6.09
C CYS A 245 21.65 2.73 6.20
N LYS A 246 21.19 3.75 5.46
CA LYS A 246 21.71 5.12 5.57
C LYS A 246 21.25 5.78 6.86
N GLU A 247 19.99 5.57 7.23
CA GLU A 247 19.43 6.14 8.46
C GLU A 247 19.85 5.37 9.71
N PHE A 248 19.97 4.04 9.60
CA PHE A 248 20.35 3.13 10.68
C PHE A 248 21.53 2.26 10.23
N PRO A 249 22.78 2.71 10.41
CA PRO A 249 23.98 2.00 9.96
C PRO A 249 24.08 0.57 10.47
N GLU A 250 23.57 0.28 11.67
CA GLU A 250 23.57 -1.06 12.29
C GLU A 250 22.83 -2.08 11.41
N LEU A 251 21.82 -1.68 10.64
CA LEU A 251 21.11 -2.59 9.72
C LEU A 251 21.99 -3.01 8.53
N GLY A 252 23.00 -2.20 8.21
CA GLY A 252 23.95 -2.42 7.14
C GLY A 252 25.24 -3.12 7.58
N GLU A 253 25.39 -3.53 8.84
CA GLU A 253 26.58 -4.22 9.39
C GLU A 253 26.51 -5.73 9.27
N ALA A 254 27.66 -6.40 9.11
CA ALA A 254 27.69 -7.85 8.85
C ALA A 254 27.12 -8.58 10.06
N PRO A 255 26.31 -9.64 9.86
CA PRO A 255 25.80 -10.41 10.99
C PRO A 255 26.98 -10.90 11.82
N SER A 256 26.94 -10.59 13.12
CA SER A 256 27.94 -11.01 14.11
C SER A 256 27.72 -12.46 14.53
#